data_AF-A0A0P9PHL5-F1
#
_entry.id   AF-A0A0P9PHL5-F1
#
_cell.length_a   1.000
_cell.length_b   1.000
_cell.length_c   1.000
_cell.angle_alpha   90.00
_cell.angle_beta   90.00
_cell.angle_gamma   90.00
#
_symmetry.space_group_name_H-M   'P 1'
#
loop_
_entity.id
_entity.type
_entity.pdbx_description
1 polymer ?
#
loop_
_entity_poly.entity_id
_entity_poly.type
_entity_poly.pdbx_seq_one_letter_code
_entity_poly.pdbx_strand_id
1 'polypeptide(L)' 'MQSPILQATAEKRIRLSMALPKHYRIDYLLNGSFKSFYIRTENMDNAEAWHCASVDAGLARIPKYRLGRSEVA' A
#
# COMPACT_ATOMS: atom_id res chain seq x y z
N MET A 1 -52.49 19.14 -3.12
CA MET A 1 -51.18 19.70 -3.52
C MET A 1 -50.12 19.08 -2.64
N GLN A 2 -49.63 17.88 -3.02
CA GLN A 2 -48.58 17.19 -2.27
C GLN A 2 -47.24 17.54 -2.90
N SER A 3 -46.46 18.29 -2.12
CA SER A 3 -45.09 18.69 -2.42
C SER A 3 -44.19 17.45 -2.56
N PRO A 4 -43.38 17.33 -3.63
CA PRO A 4 -42.56 16.16 -3.84
C PRO A 4 -41.31 16.19 -2.94
N ILE A 5 -41.32 15.33 -1.94
CA ILE A 5 -40.19 14.85 -1.12
C ILE A 5 -39.12 14.07 -1.92
N LEU A 6 -39.00 14.34 -3.23
CA LEU A 6 -38.11 13.66 -4.19
C LEU A 6 -36.73 14.33 -4.29
N GLN A 7 -36.13 14.75 -3.18
CA GLN A 7 -34.74 15.21 -3.17
C GLN A 7 -33.84 14.53 -2.13
N ALA A 8 -34.40 13.70 -1.23
CA ALA A 8 -33.64 13.15 -0.10
C ALA A 8 -33.25 11.66 -0.22
N THR A 9 -33.16 11.11 -1.44
CA THR A 9 -32.63 9.76 -1.71
C THR A 9 -31.55 9.77 -2.80
N ALA A 10 -30.72 10.81 -2.83
CA ALA A 10 -29.51 10.82 -3.65
C ALA A 10 -28.25 11.14 -2.82
N GLU A 11 -28.38 11.14 -1.50
CA GLU A 11 -27.29 11.48 -0.61
C GLU A 11 -26.79 10.23 0.11
N LYS A 12 -25.50 9.95 -0.10
CA LYS A 12 -24.62 9.50 0.97
C LYS A 12 -24.63 8.02 1.32
N ARG A 13 -24.48 7.12 0.33
CA ARG A 13 -23.92 5.78 0.62
C ARG A 13 -22.87 5.38 -0.40
N ILE A 14 -21.63 5.67 -0.04
CA ILE A 14 -20.42 4.94 -0.43
C ILE A 14 -19.81 5.38 -1.78
N ARG A 15 -19.45 6.66 -1.88
CA ARG A 15 -18.15 7.01 -2.49
C ARG A 15 -17.07 6.67 -1.45
N LEU A 16 -16.86 5.38 -1.16
CA LEU A 16 -15.56 4.93 -0.68
C LEU A 16 -14.65 5.00 -1.92
N SER A 17 -14.27 6.22 -2.31
CA SER A 17 -13.05 6.43 -3.09
C SER A 17 -11.86 6.24 -2.15
N MET A 18 -11.80 5.11 -1.45
CA MET A 18 -10.51 4.57 -1.05
C MET A 18 -9.83 4.29 -2.37
N ALA A 19 -8.83 5.09 -2.71
CA ALA A 19 -8.07 4.92 -3.94
C ALA A 19 -7.73 3.43 -4.06
N LEU A 20 -8.23 2.78 -5.12
CA LEU A 20 -7.96 1.36 -5.30
C LEU A 20 -6.44 1.22 -5.30
N PRO A 21 -5.87 0.32 -4.46
CA PRO A 21 -4.43 0.19 -4.38
C PRO A 21 -3.89 -0.10 -5.77
N LYS A 22 -2.96 0.74 -6.22
CA LYS A 22 -2.38 0.68 -7.55
C LYS A 22 -1.33 -0.42 -7.57
N HIS A 23 -1.25 -1.10 -8.70
CA HIS A 23 -0.21 -2.09 -8.95
C HIS A 23 0.97 -1.39 -9.61
N TYR A 24 2.14 -1.56 -9.04
CA TYR A 24 3.39 -1.04 -9.56
C TYR A 24 4.31 -2.20 -9.88
N ARG A 25 4.97 -2.11 -11.03
CA ARG A 25 6.09 -2.96 -11.39
C ARG A 25 7.37 -2.21 -11.05
N ILE A 26 8.23 -2.84 -10.27
CA ILE A 26 9.55 -2.30 -9.95
C ILE A 26 10.57 -3.15 -10.68
N ASP A 27 11.35 -2.49 -11.55
CA ASP A 27 12.42 -3.09 -12.34
C ASP A 27 13.77 -2.57 -11.80
N TYR A 28 14.68 -3.48 -11.47
CA TYR A 28 15.96 -3.12 -10.86
C TYR A 28 17.08 -4.09 -11.27
N LEU A 29 18.33 -3.63 -11.19
CA LEU A 29 19.51 -4.42 -11.51
C LEU A 29 20.15 -4.94 -10.21
N LEU A 30 20.22 -6.27 -10.05
CA LEU A 30 20.87 -6.92 -8.92
C LEU A 30 22.06 -7.73 -9.41
N ASN A 31 23.28 -7.33 -9.02
CA ASN A 31 24.52 -8.02 -9.38
C ASN A 31 24.69 -8.23 -10.91
N GLY A 32 24.22 -7.27 -11.72
CA GLY A 32 24.25 -7.36 -13.18
C GLY A 32 23.13 -8.18 -13.80
N SER A 33 22.23 -8.75 -12.99
CA SER A 33 21.02 -9.44 -13.43
C SER A 33 19.80 -8.53 -13.30
N PHE A 34 19.00 -8.44 -14.36
CA PHE A 34 17.75 -7.67 -14.34
C PHE A 34 16.67 -8.46 -13.60
N LYS A 35 16.05 -7.81 -12.61
CA LYS A 35 14.98 -8.37 -11.80
C LYS A 35 13.78 -7.44 -11.79
N SER A 36 12.60 -8.03 -11.63
CA SER A 36 11.36 -7.27 -11.55
C SER A 36 10.36 -7.95 -10.64
N PHE A 37 9.62 -7.16 -9.87
CA PHE A 37 8.52 -7.65 -9.03
C PHE A 37 7.34 -6.68 -9.04
N TYR A 38 6.20 -7.15 -8.54
CA TYR A 38 4.98 -6.37 -8.46
C TYR A 38 4.63 -6.08 -7.00
N ILE A 39 4.23 -4.85 -6.74
CA ILE A 39 3.77 -4.39 -5.42
C ILE A 39 2.44 -3.65 -5.55
N ARG A 40 1.59 -3.83 -4.55
CA ARG A 40 0.29 -3.18 -4.43
C ARG A 40 0.37 -2.14 -3.32
N THR A 41 0.30 -0.86 -3.67
CA THR A 41 0.30 0.25 -2.70
C THR A 41 -0.63 1.37 -3.17
N GLU A 42 -1.13 2.16 -2.23
CA GLU A 42 -2.00 3.31 -2.54
C GLU A 42 -1.20 4.46 -3.18
N ASN A 43 0.04 4.65 -2.72
CA ASN A 43 0.99 5.63 -3.24
C ASN A 43 2.38 5.00 -3.35
N MET A 44 3.07 5.26 -4.46
CA MET A 44 4.45 4.82 -4.70
C MET A 44 5.35 6.03 -4.83
N ASP A 45 6.37 6.10 -3.96
CA ASP A 45 7.46 7.07 -4.06
C ASP A 45 8.76 6.37 -4.50
N ASN A 46 9.71 7.12 -5.05
CA ASN A 46 11.02 6.58 -5.42
C ASN A 46 11.75 5.97 -4.22
N ALA A 47 11.69 6.59 -3.04
CA ALA A 47 12.32 6.06 -1.83
C ALA A 47 11.68 4.73 -1.39
N GLU A 48 10.34 4.64 -1.42
CA GLU A 48 9.61 3.40 -1.10
C GLU A 48 9.89 2.29 -2.11
N ALA A 49 10.02 2.63 -3.40
CA ALA A 49 10.38 1.68 -4.44
C ALA A 49 11.79 1.09 -4.21
N TRP A 50 12.77 1.94 -3.88
CA TRP A 50 14.13 1.50 -3.53
C TRP A 50 14.18 0.69 -2.25
N HIS A 51 13.37 1.04 -1.25
CA HIS A 51 13.26 0.26 -0.02
C HIS A 51 12.74 -1.15 -0.31
N CYS A 52 11.63 -1.26 -1.06
CA CYS A 52 11.06 -2.54 -1.45
C CYS A 52 12.04 -3.38 -2.29
N ALA A 53 12.73 -2.77 -3.26
CA ALA A 53 13.74 -3.45 -4.06
C ALA A 53 14.92 -3.94 -3.21
N SER A 54 15.34 -3.16 -2.21
CA SER A 54 16.41 -3.55 -1.29
C SER A 54 15.99 -4.70 -0.37
N VAL A 55 14.73 -4.71 0.07
CA VAL A 55 14.17 -5.82 0.86
C VAL A 55 14.06 -7.10 0.02
N ASP A 56 13.55 -7.01 -1.22
CA ASP A 56 13.44 -8.14 -2.16
C ASP A 56 14.83 -8.72 -2.51
N ALA A 57 15.80 -7.86 -2.76
CA ALA A 57 17.19 -8.24 -3.01
C ALA A 57 17.92 -8.81 -1.78
N GLY A 58 17.29 -8.82 -0.59
CA GLY A 58 17.90 -9.25 0.67
C GLY A 58 19.00 -8.32 1.19
N LEU A 59 19.09 -7.10 0.65
CA LEU A 59 20.08 -6.08 1.04
C LEU A 59 19.61 -5.28 2.26
N ALA A 60 18.31 -5.03 2.38
CA ALA A 60 17.72 -4.35 3.53
C ALA A 60 17.31 -5.36 4.61
N ARG A 61 17.69 -5.07 5.86
CA ARG A 61 17.24 -5.84 7.02
C ARG A 61 15.81 -5.46 7.34
N ILE A 62 14.88 -6.43 7.27
CA ILE A 62 13.56 -6.27 7.88
C ILE A 62 13.79 -6.08 9.38
N PRO A 63 13.37 -4.95 9.98
CA PRO A 63 13.48 -4.77 11.41
C PRO A 63 12.69 -5.90 12.07
N LYS A 64 13.39 -6.80 12.76
CA LYS A 64 12.75 -7.74 13.68
C LYS A 64 12.18 -6.89 14.81
N TYR A 65 10.92 -6.49 14.71
CA TYR A 65 10.17 -6.00 15.86
C TYR A 65 10.13 -7.16 16.87
N ARG A 66 11.11 -7.20 17.79
CA ARG A 66 10.98 -7.96 19.02
C ARG A 66 9.81 -7.34 19.76
N LEU A 67 8.62 -7.91 19.60
CA LEU A 67 7.53 -7.74 20.57
C LEU A 67 7.94 -8.53 21.82
N GLY A 68 8.89 -7.98 22.57
CA GLY A 68 9.33 -8.51 23.85
C GLY A 68 8.56 -7.80 24.96
N ARG A 69 7.26 -8.03 25.08
CA ARG A 69 6.58 -7.84 26.38
C ARG A 69 6.61 -9.19 27.10
N SER A 70 7.78 -9.55 27.60
CA SER A 70 7.88 -10.51 28.69
C SER A 70 7.73 -9.70 29.98
N GLU A 71 6.49 -9.47 30.38
CA GLU A 71 6.18 -9.11 31.76
C GLU A 71 6.45 -10.38 32.57
N VAL A 72 7.65 -10.44 33.16
CA VAL A 72 7.98 -11.39 34.23
C VAL A 72 7.69 -10.67 35.54
N ALA A 73 6.59 -11.07 36.18
CA ALA A 73 6.26 -10.76 37.56
C ALA A 73 6.15 -12.09 38.32
#